data_AF-A0A956TGP8-F1
#
_entry.id   AF-A0A956TGP8-F1
#
_cell.length_a   1.000
_cell.length_b   1.000
_cell.length_c   1.000
_cell.angle_alpha   90.00
_cell.angle_beta   90.00
_cell.angle_gamma   90.00
#
_symmetry.space_group_name_H-M   'P 1'
#
loop_
_entity.id
_entity.type
_entity.pdbx_description
1 polymer ?
#
loop_
_entity_poly.entity_id
_entity_poly.type
_entity_poly.pdbx_seq_one_letter_code
_entity_poly.pdbx_strand_id
1 'polypeptide(L)'
;LLHGDLHHDNILHHPGRGWLAIDPKGVVGEPAFDLACALLNPVWLPDLVEDPGRLSAMAANFEKRLDLPAERIRQFAFVYACLSVCWSWEDGDDPEPRLRMVRRLSPK
;
A
#
# COMPACT_ATOMS: atom_id res chain seq x y z
N LEU A 1 -15.25 -3.55 4.93
CA LEU A 1 -14.91 -2.21 5.44
C LEU A 1 -13.40 -2.13 5.49
N LEU A 2 -12.81 -1.11 4.89
CA LEU A 2 -11.36 -0.92 4.78
C LEU A 2 -10.95 0.33 5.57
N HIS A 3 -9.70 0.36 6.03
CA HIS A 3 -9.08 1.58 6.53
C HIS A 3 -9.02 2.66 5.44
N GLY A 4 -8.60 2.28 4.24
CA GLY A 4 -8.47 3.14 3.06
C GLY A 4 -7.17 3.95 3.00
N ASP A 5 -6.34 3.88 4.05
CA ASP A 5 -5.09 4.64 4.18
C ASP A 5 -4.13 4.00 5.20
N LEU A 6 -4.05 2.66 5.18
CA LEU A 6 -3.27 1.93 6.18
C LEU A 6 -1.77 1.95 5.82
N HIS A 7 -0.99 2.75 6.55
CA HIS A 7 0.48 2.77 6.49
C HIS A 7 1.08 2.95 7.89
N HIS A 8 2.40 2.83 7.97
CA HIS A 8 3.16 2.88 9.21
C HIS A 8 2.91 4.11 10.09
N ASP A 9 2.67 5.30 9.53
CA ASP A 9 2.35 6.50 10.35
C ASP A 9 0.93 6.44 10.96
N ASN A 10 0.02 5.70 10.32
CA ASN A 10 -1.33 5.45 10.81
C ASN A 10 -1.42 4.22 11.73
N ILE A 11 -0.27 3.71 12.20
CA ILE A 11 -0.19 2.60 13.17
C ILE A 11 0.62 3.06 14.38
N LEU A 12 -0.05 3.24 15.51
CA LEU A 12 0.57 3.73 16.75
C LEU A 12 0.57 2.66 17.84
N HIS A 13 1.62 2.64 18.66
CA HIS A 13 1.68 1.76 19.83
C HIS A 13 1.07 2.45 21.06
N HIS A 14 -0.01 1.89 21.60
CA HIS A 14 -0.61 2.32 22.85
C HIS A 14 -0.17 1.44 24.02
N PRO A 15 0.31 2.00 25.16
CA PRO A 15 0.88 1.23 26.27
C PRO A 15 0.00 0.10 26.83
N GLY A 16 -1.33 0.27 26.84
CA GLY A 16 -2.28 -0.74 27.36
C GLY A 16 -3.07 -1.53 26.32
N ARG A 17 -2.97 -1.18 25.03
CA ARG A 17 -3.79 -1.79 23.96
C ARG A 17 -2.96 -2.38 22.82
N GLY A 18 -1.65 -2.17 22.83
CA GLY A 18 -0.75 -2.57 21.74
C GLY A 18 -0.89 -1.67 20.53
N TRP A 19 -0.63 -2.22 19.35
CA TRP A 19 -0.70 -1.51 18.08
C TRP A 19 -2.14 -1.19 17.68
N LEU A 20 -2.40 0.07 17.35
CA LEU A 20 -3.71 0.59 16.95
C LEU A 20 -3.61 1.29 15.59
N ALA A 21 -4.54 0.98 14.70
CA ALA A 21 -4.74 1.76 13.47
C ALA A 21 -5.57 3.02 13.76
N ILE A 22 -5.20 4.14 13.15
CA ILE A 22 -5.82 5.45 13.35
C ILE A 22 -6.06 6.16 12.01
N ASP A 23 -6.94 7.18 12.01
CA ASP A 23 -7.34 7.93 10.80
C ASP A 23 -7.94 7.07 9.65
N PRO A 24 -8.94 6.20 9.93
CA PRO A 24 -9.58 5.44 8.87
C PRO A 24 -10.43 6.35 7.99
N LYS A 25 -10.30 6.20 6.67
CA LYS A 25 -11.23 6.78 5.68
C LYS A 25 -12.57 6.02 5.64
N GLY A 26 -12.56 4.75 6.03
CA GLY A 26 -13.79 3.96 6.26
C GLY A 26 -14.53 3.58 4.98
N VAL A 27 -13.82 3.15 3.94
CA VAL A 27 -14.40 2.83 2.62
C VAL A 27 -14.85 1.37 2.51
N VAL A 28 -15.81 1.10 1.61
CA VAL A 28 -16.25 -0.26 1.28
C VAL A 28 -15.57 -0.70 -0.01
N GLY A 29 -14.91 -1.86 0.02
CA GLY A 29 -14.18 -2.36 -1.14
C GLY A 29 -13.57 -3.73 -0.88
N GLU A 30 -12.67 -4.11 -1.78
CA GLU A 30 -11.98 -5.39 -1.74
C GLU A 30 -10.88 -5.40 -0.65
N PRO A 31 -10.73 -6.46 0.17
CA PRO A 31 -9.83 -6.46 1.33
C PRO A 31 -8.33 -6.22 1.04
N ALA A 32 -7.81 -6.75 -0.06
CA ALA A 32 -6.41 -6.61 -0.44
C ALA A 32 -6.06 -5.18 -0.87
N PHE A 33 -7.04 -4.35 -1.25
CA PHE A 33 -6.82 -2.92 -1.47
C PHE A 33 -6.24 -2.21 -0.23
N ASP A 34 -6.66 -2.60 0.98
CA ASP A 34 -6.21 -1.93 2.21
C ASP A 34 -4.71 -2.14 2.49
N LEU A 35 -4.14 -3.20 1.92
CA LEU A 35 -2.72 -3.52 2.06
C LEU A 35 -1.85 -2.77 1.04
N ALA A 36 -2.45 -2.27 -0.04
CA ALA A 36 -1.72 -1.60 -1.11
C ALA A 36 -0.99 -0.33 -0.61
N CYS A 37 -1.65 0.45 0.23
CA CYS A 37 -1.06 1.64 0.85
C CYS A 37 0.19 1.28 1.69
N ALA A 38 0.13 0.18 2.46
CA ALA A 38 1.26 -0.29 3.26
C ALA A 38 2.44 -0.76 2.40
N LEU A 39 2.19 -1.41 1.26
CA LEU A 39 3.25 -1.86 0.34
C LEU A 39 4.02 -0.66 -0.26
N LEU A 40 3.29 0.41 -0.58
CA LEU A 40 3.77 1.55 -1.35
C LEU A 40 4.30 2.72 -0.49
N ASN A 41 4.35 2.52 0.82
CA ASN A 41 4.94 3.46 1.78
C ASN A 41 6.20 2.87 2.43
N PRO A 42 7.13 3.72 2.93
CA PRO A 42 7.12 5.19 2.91
C PRO A 42 7.50 5.81 1.55
N VAL A 43 6.74 6.81 1.10
CA VAL A 43 6.97 7.48 -0.20
C VAL A 43 8.33 8.20 -0.32
N TRP A 44 8.93 8.60 0.80
CA TRP A 44 10.23 9.29 0.81
C TRP A 44 11.44 8.35 0.76
N LEU A 45 11.23 7.02 0.74
CA LEU A 45 12.30 6.02 0.54
C LEU A 45 12.01 5.17 -0.71
N PRO A 46 12.14 5.75 -1.92
CA PRO A 46 11.81 5.06 -3.17
C PRO A 46 12.61 3.79 -3.37
N ASP A 47 13.90 3.77 -3.07
CA ASP A 47 14.76 2.58 -3.21
C ASP A 47 14.26 1.41 -2.34
N LEU A 48 13.74 1.71 -1.15
CA LEU A 48 13.16 0.71 -0.27
C LEU A 48 11.83 0.20 -0.84
N VAL A 49 10.95 1.10 -1.29
CA VAL A 49 9.62 0.75 -1.81
C VAL A 49 9.70 -0.02 -3.13
N GLU A 50 10.63 0.35 -4.00
CA GLU A 50 10.84 -0.24 -5.33
C GLU A 50 11.56 -1.60 -5.27
N ASP A 51 12.13 -1.99 -4.12
CA ASP A 51 12.82 -3.26 -3.94
C ASP A 51 11.85 -4.46 -4.13
N PRO A 52 12.08 -5.31 -5.15
CA PRO A 52 11.21 -6.46 -5.42
C PRO A 52 11.20 -7.51 -4.32
N GLY A 53 12.34 -7.67 -3.64
CA GLY A 53 12.51 -8.60 -2.53
C GLY A 53 11.61 -8.20 -1.37
N ARG A 54 11.61 -6.91 -1.01
CA ARG A 54 10.71 -6.34 0.00
C ARG A 54 9.25 -6.47 -0.40
N LEU A 55 8.87 -6.05 -1.61
CA LEU A 55 7.47 -6.16 -2.08
C LEU A 55 6.96 -7.60 -2.01
N SER A 56 7.77 -8.55 -2.49
CA SER A 56 7.44 -9.97 -2.47
C SER A 56 7.37 -10.53 -1.05
N ALA A 57 8.31 -10.15 -0.17
CA ALA A 57 8.32 -10.56 1.22
C ALA A 57 7.13 -10.01 2.00
N MET A 58 6.75 -8.75 1.79
CA MET A 58 5.56 -8.13 2.39
C MET A 58 4.28 -8.83 1.94
N ALA A 59 4.09 -9.01 0.63
CA ALA A 59 2.91 -9.70 0.10
C ALA A 59 2.78 -11.14 0.64
N ALA A 60 3.88 -11.90 0.69
CA ALA A 60 3.89 -13.24 1.26
C ALA A 60 3.63 -13.25 2.78
N ASN A 61 4.10 -12.23 3.51
CA ASN A 61 3.82 -12.09 4.94
C ASN A 61 2.36 -11.78 5.23
N PHE A 62 1.71 -10.99 4.36
CA PHE A 62 0.28 -10.70 4.45
C PHE A 62 -0.56 -11.92 4.09
N GLU A 63 -0.23 -12.62 3.01
CA GLU A 63 -0.90 -13.86 2.60
C GLU A 63 -0.97 -14.87 3.74
N LYS A 64 0.17 -15.12 4.40
CA LYS A 64 0.25 -16.05 5.55
C LYS A 64 -0.61 -15.65 6.75
N ARG A 65 -0.94 -14.37 6.91
CA ARG A 65 -1.64 -13.83 8.10
C ARG A 65 -3.10 -13.54 7.85
N LEU A 66 -3.48 -13.28 6.61
CA LEU A 66 -4.78 -12.71 6.24
C LEU A 66 -5.57 -13.61 5.27
N ASP A 67 -5.00 -14.74 4.83
CA ASP A 67 -5.62 -15.64 3.85
C ASP A 67 -6.01 -14.91 2.55
N LEU A 68 -5.18 -13.94 2.16
CA LEU A 68 -5.33 -13.15 0.93
C LEU A 68 -4.21 -13.53 -0.05
N PRO A 69 -4.52 -13.95 -1.28
CA PRO A 69 -3.49 -14.37 -2.23
C PRO A 69 -2.48 -13.26 -2.47
N ALA A 70 -1.18 -13.56 -2.38
CA ALA A 70 -0.12 -12.56 -2.55
C ALA A 70 -0.20 -11.86 -3.92
N GLU A 71 -0.64 -12.59 -4.94
CA GLU A 71 -0.89 -12.03 -6.27
C GLU A 71 -2.03 -11.00 -6.27
N ARG A 72 -3.10 -11.25 -5.53
CA ARG A 72 -4.22 -10.31 -5.41
C ARG A 72 -3.79 -9.01 -4.72
N ILE A 73 -2.95 -9.12 -3.71
CA ILE A 73 -2.33 -7.97 -3.03
C ILE A 73 -1.49 -7.15 -4.01
N ARG A 74 -0.66 -7.80 -4.84
CA ARG A 74 0.14 -7.10 -5.87
C ARG A 74 -0.72 -6.42 -6.92
N GLN A 75 -1.79 -7.06 -7.38
CA GLN A 75 -2.74 -6.45 -8.33
C GLN A 75 -3.39 -5.19 -7.76
N PHE A 76 -3.76 -5.19 -6.48
CA PHE A 76 -4.29 -3.98 -5.85
C PHE A 76 -3.22 -2.93 -5.54
N ALA A 77 -1.97 -3.34 -5.28
CA ALA A 77 -0.86 -2.40 -5.25
C ALA A 77 -0.69 -1.68 -6.60
N PHE A 78 -0.83 -2.39 -7.73
CA PHE A 78 -0.86 -1.76 -9.05
C PHE A 78 -2.01 -0.74 -9.18
N VAL A 79 -3.24 -1.13 -8.81
CA VAL A 79 -4.40 -0.23 -8.83
C VAL A 79 -4.18 1.01 -7.96
N TYR A 80 -3.65 0.84 -6.74
CA TYR A 80 -3.37 1.94 -5.84
C TYR A 80 -2.26 2.85 -6.38
N ALA A 81 -1.22 2.30 -7.02
CA ALA A 81 -0.19 3.10 -7.67
C ALA A 81 -0.78 3.97 -8.78
N CYS A 82 -1.68 3.42 -9.62
CA CYS A 82 -2.41 4.18 -10.64
C CYS A 82 -3.27 5.28 -10.02
N LEU A 83 -4.06 4.96 -8.99
CA LEU A 83 -4.87 5.94 -8.26
C LEU A 83 -3.99 7.06 -7.69
N SER A 84 -2.84 6.69 -7.17
CA SER A 84 -1.94 7.64 -6.57
C SER A 84 -1.25 8.56 -7.59
N VAL A 85 -1.05 8.11 -8.83
CA VAL A 85 -0.63 9.00 -9.92
C VAL A 85 -1.69 10.08 -10.18
N CYS A 86 -2.97 9.72 -10.13
CA CYS A 86 -4.06 10.70 -10.24
C CYS A 86 -4.01 11.74 -9.12
N TRP A 87 -3.75 11.31 -7.88
CA TRP A 87 -3.57 12.25 -6.75
C TRP A 87 -2.37 13.18 -6.96
N SER A 88 -1.22 12.65 -7.38
CA SER A 88 -0.06 13.50 -7.69
C SER A 88 -0.37 14.55 -8.75
N TRP A 89 -1.15 14.20 -9.78
CA TRP A 89 -1.60 15.19 -10.78
C TRP A 89 -2.60 16.20 -10.22
N GLU A 90 -3.54 15.77 -9.39
CA GLU A 90 -4.53 16.63 -8.75
C GLU A 90 -3.87 17.65 -7.81
N ASP A 91 -2.86 17.22 -7.06
CA ASP A 91 -2.12 18.03 -6.09
C ASP A 91 -1.03 18.92 -6.76
N GLY A 92 -0.75 18.70 -8.04
CA GLY A 92 0.31 19.42 -8.78
C GLY A 92 1.73 18.93 -8.47
N ASP A 93 1.86 17.75 -7.89
CA ASP A 93 3.13 17.07 -7.58
C ASP A 93 3.71 16.35 -8.80
N ASP A 94 5.00 16.00 -8.73
CA ASP A 94 5.64 15.12 -9.72
C ASP A 94 5.07 13.69 -9.61
N PRO A 95 4.38 13.17 -10.65
CA PRO A 95 3.82 11.82 -10.65
C PRO A 95 4.87 10.72 -10.87
N GLU A 96 6.10 11.05 -11.28
CA GLU A 96 7.09 10.07 -11.73
C GLU A 96 7.44 9.01 -10.68
N PRO A 97 7.60 9.32 -9.38
CA PRO A 97 7.80 8.28 -8.35
C PRO A 97 6.70 7.22 -8.35
N ARG A 98 5.44 7.64 -8.54
CA ARG A 98 4.30 6.73 -8.55
C ARG A 98 4.16 6.00 -9.89
N LEU A 99 4.51 6.64 -11.01
CA LEU A 99 4.59 6.00 -12.33
C LEU A 99 5.63 4.88 -12.38
N ARG A 100 6.76 5.01 -11.69
CA ARG A 100 7.74 3.91 -11.57
C ARG A 100 7.12 2.68 -10.91
N MET A 101 6.33 2.88 -9.84
CA MET A 101 5.59 1.80 -9.20
C MET A 101 4.55 1.16 -10.13
N VAL A 102 3.82 1.96 -10.91
CA VAL A 102 2.89 1.45 -11.94
C VAL A 102 3.64 0.54 -12.89
N ARG A 103 4.74 1.00 -13.50
CA ARG A 103 5.54 0.21 -14.47
C ARG A 103 6.08 -1.09 -13.85
N ARG A 104 6.44 -1.05 -12.57
CA ARG A 104 7.00 -2.21 -11.85
C ARG A 104 5.95 -3.27 -11.52
N LEU A 105 4.74 -2.83 -11.17
CA LEU A 105 3.63 -3.68 -10.75
C LEU A 105 2.70 -4.06 -11.90
N SER A 106 2.89 -3.48 -13.09
CA SER A 106 2.14 -3.82 -14.30
C SER A 106 2.12 -5.34 -14.50
N PRO A 107 0.92 -5.93 -14.68
CA PRO A 107 0.79 -7.32 -15.08
C PRO A 107 1.59 -7.58 -16.35
N LYS A 108 2.29 -8.71 -16.41
CA LYS A 108 2.96 -9.18 -17.63
C LYS A 108 2.01 -9.95 -18.53
#